data_AF-A0A2E0ICT1-F1
#
_entry.id   AF-A0A2E0ICT1-F1
#
_cell.length_a   1.000
_cell.length_b   1.000
_cell.length_c   1.000
_cell.angle_alpha   90.00
_cell.angle_beta   90.00
_cell.angle_gamma   90.00
#
_symmetry.space_group_name_H-M   'P 1'
#
loop_
_entity.id
_entity.type
_entity.pdbx_description
1 polymer ?
#
loop_
_entity_poly.entity_id
_entity_poly.type
_entity_poly.pdbx_seq_one_letter_code
_entity_poly.pdbx_strand_id
1 'polypeptide(L)'
;MKKSRSSILCIALLGALLSCTSPNDIVDYTEDLAVADPAPGTTPGYSEDKNVYFGDLHVHTKHSFDAYIFGTTATPDDAYEYAKGNTIQHPLGYDMQLREPLDFYAVTDHGFLLGSVEG
;
A
#
# COMPACT_ATOMS: atom_id res chain seq x y z
N MET A 1 -38.14 -39.53 20.53
CA MET A 1 -37.74 -38.20 20.02
C MET A 1 -36.48 -38.35 19.17
N LYS A 2 -36.60 -38.41 17.83
CA LYS A 2 -35.46 -38.58 16.91
C LYS A 2 -34.82 -37.22 16.67
N LYS A 3 -33.71 -36.89 17.36
CA LYS A 3 -32.91 -35.71 17.02
C LYS A 3 -32.42 -35.87 15.57
N SER A 4 -32.78 -34.92 14.71
CA SER A 4 -32.41 -34.92 13.29
C SER A 4 -30.89 -34.93 13.16
N ARG A 5 -30.35 -35.87 12.38
CA ARG A 5 -28.90 -35.96 12.08
C ARG A 5 -28.34 -34.64 11.52
N SER A 6 -29.20 -33.85 10.86
CA SER A 6 -28.86 -32.52 10.34
C SER A 6 -28.56 -31.51 11.47
N SER A 7 -29.32 -31.53 12.56
CA SER A 7 -29.10 -30.63 13.70
C SER A 7 -27.79 -30.93 14.44
N ILE A 8 -27.39 -32.20 14.50
CA ILE A 8 -26.11 -32.60 15.11
C ILE A 8 -24.94 -32.15 14.24
N LEU A 9 -25.07 -32.25 12.91
CA LEU A 9 -24.05 -31.79 11.96
C LEU A 9 -23.87 -30.26 12.01
N CYS A 10 -24.97 -29.50 12.09
CA CYS A 10 -24.91 -28.04 12.23
C CYS A 10 -24.25 -27.62 13.55
N ILE A 11 -24.58 -28.27 14.67
CA ILE A 11 -23.96 -27.96 15.97
C ILE A 11 -22.46 -28.32 15.95
N ALA A 12 -22.08 -29.44 15.33
CA ALA A 12 -20.69 -29.83 15.18
C ALA A 12 -19.90 -28.85 14.28
N LEU A 13 -20.49 -28.39 13.17
CA LEU A 13 -19.87 -27.37 12.31
C LEU A 13 -19.72 -26.04 13.03
N LEU A 14 -20.74 -25.59 13.77
CA LEU A 14 -20.69 -24.34 14.52
C LEU A 14 -19.65 -24.42 15.65
N GLY A 15 -19.54 -25.57 16.32
CA GLY A 15 -18.51 -25.83 17.31
C GLY A 15 -17.10 -25.85 16.72
N ALA A 16 -16.91 -26.42 15.52
CA ALA A 16 -15.63 -26.43 14.82
C ALA A 16 -15.21 -25.00 14.39
N LEU A 17 -16.16 -24.19 13.91
CA LEU A 17 -15.90 -22.80 13.51
C LEU A 17 -15.61 -21.88 14.71
N LEU A 18 -16.16 -22.18 15.89
CA LEU A 18 -15.90 -21.44 17.14
C LEU A 18 -14.67 -21.94 17.91
N SER A 19 -14.12 -23.10 17.56
CA SER A 19 -12.97 -23.68 18.27
C SER A 19 -11.63 -23.02 17.92
N CYS A 20 -11.60 -22.15 16.91
CA CYS A 20 -10.40 -21.46 16.45
C CYS A 20 -10.36 -20.02 16.98
N THR A 21 -10.49 -19.83 18.28
CA THR A 21 -10.05 -18.59 18.92
C THR A 21 -9.61 -18.91 20.35
N SER A 22 -8.31 -19.10 20.55
CA SER A 22 -7.70 -19.05 21.87
C SER A 22 -7.52 -17.57 22.20
N PRO A 23 -8.19 -17.00 23.21
CA PRO A 23 -7.95 -15.61 23.62
C PRO A 23 -6.55 -15.40 24.21
N ASN A 24 -5.76 -16.46 24.38
CA ASN A 24 -4.53 -16.47 25.18
C ASN A 24 -3.23 -16.40 24.37
N ASP A 25 -3.28 -16.24 23.04
CA ASP A 25 -2.07 -16.10 22.20
C ASP A 25 -1.79 -14.65 21.78
N ILE A 26 -2.25 -13.68 22.56
CA ILE A 26 -1.79 -12.29 22.40
C ILE A 26 -0.43 -12.19 23.09
N VAL A 27 0.64 -12.26 22.29
CA VAL A 27 1.98 -11.95 22.78
C VAL A 27 2.09 -10.43 22.86
N ASP A 28 2.17 -9.92 24.08
CA ASP A 28 2.40 -8.50 24.36
C ASP A 28 3.90 -8.22 24.28
N TYR A 29 4.34 -7.63 23.18
CA TYR A 29 5.73 -7.23 22.95
C TYR A 29 6.05 -5.84 23.49
N THR A 30 5.14 -5.19 24.23
CA THR A 30 5.33 -3.81 24.70
C THR A 30 6.59 -3.65 25.57
N GLU A 31 6.95 -4.69 26.32
CA GLU A 31 8.17 -4.72 27.16
C GLU A 31 9.47 -4.81 26.33
N ASP A 32 9.43 -5.44 25.15
CA ASP A 32 10.58 -5.56 24.23
C ASP A 32 10.76 -4.30 23.36
N LEU A 33 9.76 -3.40 23.35
CA LEU A 33 9.77 -2.13 22.63
C LEU A 33 10.30 -0.97 23.48
N ALA A 34 10.95 -1.24 24.62
CA ALA A 34 11.68 -0.23 25.37
C ALA A 34 12.83 0.32 24.50
N VAL A 35 12.51 1.29 23.65
CA VAL A 35 13.48 2.09 22.91
C VAL A 35 14.20 2.91 23.96
N ALA A 36 15.42 2.50 24.29
CA ALA A 36 16.32 3.32 25.08
C ALA A 36 16.40 4.68 24.37
N ASP A 37 15.94 5.74 25.02
CA ASP A 37 15.98 7.09 24.47
C ASP A 37 17.46 7.40 24.21
N PRO A 38 17.90 7.47 22.93
CA PRO A 38 19.29 7.73 22.64
C PRO A 38 19.65 9.08 23.25
N ALA A 39 20.85 9.17 23.83
CA ALA A 39 21.33 10.44 24.36
C ALA A 39 21.17 11.54 23.28
N PRO A 40 20.64 12.72 23.63
CA PRO A 40 20.45 13.80 22.67
C PRO A 40 21.75 14.07 21.90
N GLY A 41 21.71 13.96 20.58
CA GLY A 41 22.89 14.09 19.74
C GLY A 41 22.56 13.97 18.26
N THR A 42 23.49 14.38 17.41
CA THR A 42 23.36 14.30 15.95
C THR A 42 23.83 12.94 15.47
N THR A 43 22.99 12.21 14.74
CA THR A 43 23.41 11.01 14.02
C THR A 43 24.11 11.39 12.71
N PRO A 44 24.91 10.49 12.10
CA PRO A 44 25.34 10.67 10.72
C PRO A 44 24.11 10.76 9.81
N GLY A 45 23.83 11.95 9.26
CA GLY A 45 22.60 12.25 8.51
C GLY A 45 21.66 13.26 9.19
N TYR A 46 22.03 13.83 10.34
CA TYR A 46 21.28 14.88 11.00
C TYR A 46 21.06 16.09 10.08
N SER A 47 19.80 16.41 9.80
CA SER A 47 19.38 17.64 9.13
C SER A 47 19.08 18.70 10.19
N GLU A 48 19.76 19.85 10.15
CA GLU A 48 19.53 20.96 11.09
C GLU A 48 18.08 21.45 11.05
N ASP A 49 17.51 21.50 9.86
CA ASP A 49 16.12 21.88 9.62
C ASP A 49 15.12 20.78 9.99
N LYS A 50 15.60 19.54 10.19
CA LYS A 50 14.79 18.33 10.43
C LYS A 50 13.69 18.13 9.38
N ASN A 51 13.96 18.54 8.14
CA ASN A 51 13.04 18.40 7.02
C ASN A 51 12.72 16.92 6.79
N VAL A 52 11.43 16.59 6.80
CA VAL A 52 10.92 15.28 6.40
C VAL A 52 10.36 15.44 5.00
N TYR A 53 10.80 14.58 4.07
CA TYR A 53 10.32 14.57 2.69
C TYR A 53 9.41 13.37 2.48
N PHE A 54 8.31 13.59 1.76
CA PHE A 54 7.30 12.59 1.45
C PHE A 54 7.14 12.46 -0.06
N GLY A 55 7.14 11.22 -0.54
CA GLY A 55 7.08 10.94 -1.96
C GLY A 55 6.81 9.48 -2.24
N ASP A 56 6.60 9.18 -3.52
CA ASP A 56 6.37 7.83 -4.01
C ASP A 56 7.62 7.33 -4.72
N LEU A 57 7.99 6.07 -4.45
CA LEU A 57 9.17 5.41 -5.01
C LEU A 57 8.83 4.38 -6.07
N HIS A 58 7.54 4.07 -6.27
CA HIS A 58 7.13 2.98 -7.15
C HIS A 58 5.85 3.35 -7.90
N VAL A 59 6.02 4.00 -9.05
CA VAL A 59 4.92 4.44 -9.91
C VAL A 59 5.10 3.92 -11.31
N HIS A 60 4.03 3.39 -11.89
CA HIS A 60 4.02 2.94 -13.28
C HIS A 60 3.21 3.91 -14.15
N THR A 61 3.63 4.06 -15.40
CA THR A 61 2.98 4.85 -16.45
C THR A 61 2.54 3.94 -17.59
N LYS A 62 1.95 4.51 -18.63
CA LYS A 62 1.58 3.78 -19.86
C LYS A 62 2.75 3.04 -20.52
N HIS A 63 4.01 3.39 -20.23
CA HIS A 63 5.16 2.70 -20.81
C HIS A 63 5.46 1.36 -20.12
N SER A 64 4.92 1.11 -18.93
CA SER A 64 4.98 -0.20 -18.29
C SER A 64 3.95 -1.14 -18.88
N PHE A 65 4.39 -2.34 -19.25
CA PHE A 65 3.55 -3.36 -19.86
C PHE A 65 2.30 -3.68 -19.01
N ASP A 66 2.49 -3.91 -17.71
CA ASP A 66 1.40 -4.25 -16.79
C ASP A 66 0.38 -3.12 -16.64
N ALA A 67 0.84 -1.89 -16.41
CA ALA A 67 -0.02 -0.73 -16.25
C ALA A 67 -0.87 -0.49 -17.52
N TYR A 68 -0.26 -0.61 -18.70
CA TYR A 68 -0.97 -0.44 -19.96
C TYR A 68 -2.08 -1.48 -20.15
N ILE A 69 -1.80 -2.77 -19.93
CA ILE A 69 -2.82 -3.83 -20.10
C ILE A 69 -3.96 -3.73 -19.07
N PHE A 70 -3.73 -3.04 -17.94
CA PHE A 70 -4.77 -2.71 -16.96
C PHE A 70 -5.43 -1.35 -17.19
N GLY A 71 -5.14 -0.67 -18.31
CA GLY A 71 -5.85 0.53 -18.76
C GLY A 71 -5.25 1.85 -18.31
N THR A 72 -4.03 1.87 -17.77
CA THR A 72 -3.30 3.12 -17.51
C THR A 72 -2.88 3.76 -18.83
N THR A 73 -3.41 4.96 -19.10
CA THR A 73 -3.06 5.77 -20.28
C THR A 73 -2.16 6.96 -19.96
N ALA A 74 -1.93 7.25 -18.67
CA ALA A 74 -1.14 8.38 -18.21
C ALA A 74 0.35 8.22 -18.57
N THR A 75 0.95 9.30 -19.05
CA THR A 75 2.36 9.41 -19.42
C THR A 75 3.25 9.74 -18.20
N PRO A 76 4.59 9.61 -18.32
CA PRO A 76 5.50 10.14 -17.31
C PRO A 76 5.35 11.64 -17.05
N ASP A 77 5.00 12.43 -18.08
CA ASP A 77 4.74 13.85 -17.93
C ASP A 77 3.46 14.09 -17.10
N ASP A 78 2.39 13.33 -17.35
CA ASP A 78 1.16 13.39 -16.54
C ASP A 78 1.46 12.99 -15.09
N ALA A 79 2.30 11.98 -14.88
CA ALA A 79 2.73 11.52 -13.57
C ALA A 79 3.50 12.61 -12.81
N TYR A 80 4.38 13.36 -13.50
CA TYR A 80 5.08 14.50 -12.96
C TYR A 80 4.14 15.68 -12.62
N GLU A 81 3.19 16.00 -13.50
CA GLU A 81 2.18 17.02 -13.23
C GLU A 81 1.29 16.65 -12.03
N TYR A 82 0.87 15.38 -11.94
CA TYR A 82 0.11 14.86 -10.81
C TYR A 82 0.89 14.99 -9.49
N ALA A 83 2.19 14.64 -9.49
CA ALA A 83 3.05 14.78 -8.32
C ALA A 83 3.20 16.24 -7.85
N LYS A 84 3.11 17.22 -8.77
CA LYS A 84 3.05 18.66 -8.45
C LYS A 84 1.68 19.13 -7.93
N GLY A 85 0.71 18.22 -7.83
CA GLY A 85 -0.64 18.49 -7.31
C GLY A 85 -1.67 18.82 -8.39
N ASN A 86 -1.36 18.66 -9.68
CA ASN A 86 -2.37 18.81 -10.73
C ASN A 86 -3.33 17.60 -10.75
N THR A 87 -4.50 17.78 -11.34
CA THR A 87 -5.49 16.72 -11.52
C THR A 87 -5.03 15.71 -12.57
N ILE A 88 -5.32 14.42 -12.34
CA ILE A 88 -5.17 13.33 -13.31
C ILE A 88 -6.50 12.59 -13.48
N GLN A 89 -6.75 12.04 -14.67
CA GLN A 89 -7.95 11.25 -14.92
C GLN A 89 -7.74 9.80 -14.45
N HIS A 90 -8.60 9.30 -13.56
CA HIS A 90 -8.69 7.88 -13.27
C HIS A 90 -9.24 7.12 -14.49
N PRO A 91 -8.78 5.88 -14.80
CA PRO A 91 -9.29 5.10 -15.92
C PRO A 91 -10.82 4.87 -15.93
N LEU A 92 -11.48 4.99 -14.78
CA LEU A 92 -12.95 4.93 -14.67
C LEU A 92 -13.67 6.25 -14.99
N GLY A 93 -12.95 7.29 -15.43
CA GLY A 93 -13.52 8.55 -15.93
C GLY A 93 -13.85 9.61 -14.86
N TYR A 94 -13.24 9.51 -13.68
CA TYR A 94 -13.33 10.56 -12.65
C TYR A 94 -11.96 11.14 -12.34
N ASP A 95 -11.95 12.34 -11.78
CA ASP A 95 -10.73 13.09 -11.50
C ASP A 95 -10.11 12.66 -10.18
N MET A 96 -8.78 12.59 -10.15
CA MET A 96 -7.99 12.37 -8.95
C MET A 96 -7.00 13.50 -8.76
N GLN A 97 -6.75 13.87 -7.51
CA GLN A 97 -5.79 14.89 -7.15
C GLN A 97 -5.17 14.53 -5.80
N LEU A 98 -3.87 14.76 -5.65
CA LEU A 98 -3.22 14.65 -4.35
C LEU A 98 -3.74 15.73 -3.41
N ARG A 99 -3.81 15.42 -2.11
CA ARG A 99 -4.17 16.41 -1.08
C ARG A 99 -3.13 17.54 -1.01
N GLU A 100 -1.87 17.21 -1.24
CA GLU A 100 -0.73 18.13 -1.31
C GLU A 100 0.32 17.59 -2.30
N PRO A 101 1.12 18.46 -2.95
CA PRO A 101 2.23 18.03 -3.81
C PRO A 101 3.26 17.18 -3.07
N LEU A 102 3.93 16.28 -3.79
CA LEU A 102 5.00 15.43 -3.24
C LEU A 102 6.36 16.11 -3.36
N ASP A 103 7.25 15.81 -2.41
CA ASP A 103 8.63 16.28 -2.43
C ASP A 103 9.47 15.54 -3.47
N PHE A 104 9.14 14.27 -3.72
CA PHE A 104 9.77 13.44 -4.75
C PHE A 104 8.79 12.42 -5.32
N TYR A 105 9.08 11.98 -6.54
CA TYR A 105 8.25 11.01 -7.26
C TYR A 105 9.12 10.20 -8.21
N ALA A 106 9.06 8.88 -8.14
CA ALA A 106 9.84 7.99 -8.98
C ALA A 106 8.94 7.20 -9.93
N VAL A 107 9.11 7.44 -11.23
CA VAL A 107 8.56 6.58 -12.28
C VAL A 107 9.48 5.38 -12.47
N THR A 108 8.95 4.19 -12.22
CA THR A 108 9.67 2.92 -12.18
C THR A 108 8.98 1.87 -13.05
N ASP A 109 8.82 2.18 -14.34
CA ASP A 109 8.25 1.24 -15.31
C ASP A 109 9.12 -0.02 -15.46
N HIS A 110 8.50 -1.14 -15.86
CA HIS A 110 9.25 -2.37 -16.12
C HIS A 110 10.28 -2.16 -17.24
N GLY A 111 11.55 -2.46 -16.95
CA GLY A 111 12.61 -2.40 -17.97
C GLY A 111 12.42 -3.45 -19.08
N PHE A 112 11.84 -4.60 -18.77
CA PHE A 112 11.45 -5.60 -19.77
C PHE A 112 10.14 -5.18 -20.42
N LEU A 113 10.10 -5.13 -21.76
CA LEU A 113 8.99 -4.62 -22.58
C LEU A 113 8.71 -3.12 -22.42
N LEU A 114 9.66 -2.34 -21.91
CA LEU A 114 9.52 -0.88 -21.82
C LEU A 114 9.18 -0.29 -23.19
N GLY A 115 8.05 0.42 -23.28
CA GLY A 115 7.59 1.06 -24.52
C GLY A 115 7.09 0.09 -25.60
N SER A 116 7.03 -1.22 -25.36
CA SER A 116 6.54 -2.21 -26.33
C SER A 116 5.03 -2.15 -26.57
N VAL A 117 4.31 -1.42 -25.73
CA VAL A 117 2.84 -1.31 -25.73
C VAL A 117 2.33 0.06 -26.15
N GLU A 118 3.23 0.99 -26.50
CA GLU A 118 2.80 2.28 -27.04
C GLU A 118 2.16 2.12 -28.43
N GLY A 119 0.90 2.54 -28.54
CA GLY A 119 0.13 2.70 -29.78
C GLY A 119 -0.50 4.09 -29.83
#